data_AF-A0A7X5N1S5-F1
#
_entry.id   AF-A0A7X5N1S5-F1
#
_cell.length_a   1.000
_cell.length_b   1.000
_cell.length_c   1.000
_cell.angle_alpha   90.00
_cell.angle_beta   90.00
_cell.angle_gamma   90.00
#
_symmetry.space_group_name_H-M   'P 1'
#
loop_
_entity.id
_entity.type
_entity.pdbx_description
1 polymer ?
#
loop_
_entity_poly.entity_id
_entity_poly.type
_entity_poly.pdbx_seq_one_letter_code
_entity_poly.pdbx_strand_id
1 'polypeptide(L)'
;SADNALANLDAELPDFDFARVHAQAVAAWEKELARVRIDSDDDAQRRIFYTGLYHSLLAPTLFSDVDGRYRGMDLQIHTAPKGYHNYSTYSLWDTYRAAHPLLTLVQPERVPDLLQCLVRGANECPDGVGIWPLQGVETGCMIGYHSAVVLAEAHAKGFTGIDYKAAWPAYRKRAMDDTTH
;
A
#
# COMPACT_ATOMS: atom_id res chain seq x y z
N SER A 1 19.99 2.43 0.43
CA SER A 1 21.34 3.04 0.47
C SER A 1 21.70 3.53 -0.93
N ALA A 2 22.84 4.21 -1.14
CA ALA A 2 23.29 4.52 -2.50
C ALA A 2 23.49 3.22 -3.32
N ASP A 3 24.07 2.19 -2.71
CA ASP A 3 24.28 0.89 -3.37
C ASP A 3 22.97 0.23 -3.81
N ASN A 4 21.93 0.25 -2.96
CA ASN A 4 20.64 -0.31 -3.34
C ASN A 4 19.91 0.52 -4.39
N ALA A 5 20.07 1.85 -4.38
CA ALA A 5 19.51 2.68 -5.43
C ALA A 5 20.13 2.34 -6.81
N LEU A 6 21.44 2.08 -6.85
CA LEU A 6 22.10 1.59 -8.06
C LEU A 6 21.62 0.19 -8.45
N ALA A 7 21.48 -0.73 -7.48
CA ALA A 7 20.94 -2.06 -7.75
C ALA A 7 19.50 -2.04 -8.29
N ASN A 8 18.65 -1.13 -7.81
CA ASN A 8 17.30 -0.93 -8.35
C ASN A 8 17.38 -0.47 -9.82
N LEU A 9 18.25 0.51 -10.12
CA LEU A 9 18.45 0.99 -11.48
C LEU A 9 18.95 -0.11 -12.42
N ASP A 10 19.96 -0.88 -12.00
CA ASP A 10 20.55 -1.96 -12.79
C ASP A 10 19.52 -3.08 -13.08
N ALA A 11 18.63 -3.36 -12.13
CA ALA A 11 17.59 -4.37 -12.28
C ALA A 11 16.42 -3.91 -13.18
N GLU A 12 16.01 -2.64 -13.07
CA GLU A 12 14.82 -2.11 -13.73
C GLU A 12 15.09 -1.48 -15.10
N LEU A 13 16.27 -0.89 -15.30
CA LEU A 13 16.64 -0.13 -16.50
C LEU A 13 18.09 -0.41 -16.96
N PRO A 14 18.44 -1.66 -17.29
CA PRO A 14 19.82 -2.01 -17.67
C PRO A 14 20.27 -1.41 -19.00
N ASP A 15 19.34 -1.09 -19.90
CA ASP A 15 19.62 -0.64 -21.27
C ASP A 15 19.34 0.86 -21.52
N PHE A 16 18.80 1.57 -20.53
CA PHE A 16 18.40 2.99 -20.63
C PHE A 16 17.48 3.32 -21.83
N ASP A 17 16.71 2.35 -22.32
CA ASP A 17 15.78 2.56 -23.45
C ASP A 17 14.48 3.24 -23.00
N PHE A 18 14.38 4.54 -23.26
CA PHE A 18 13.18 5.33 -22.96
C PHE A 18 11.92 4.83 -23.67
N ALA A 19 12.02 4.48 -24.96
CA ALA A 19 10.85 4.08 -25.75
C ALA A 19 10.27 2.76 -25.22
N ARG A 20 11.15 1.81 -24.87
CA ARG A 20 10.77 0.55 -24.22
C ARG A 20 10.08 0.79 -22.87
N VAL A 21 10.67 1.60 -21.99
CA VAL A 21 10.09 1.90 -20.66
C VAL A 21 8.74 2.59 -20.79
N HIS A 22 8.61 3.57 -21.68
CA HIS A 22 7.35 4.25 -21.93
C HIS A 22 6.27 3.26 -22.42
N ALA A 23 6.59 2.40 -23.38
CA ALA A 23 5.65 1.39 -23.87
C ALA A 23 5.22 0.40 -22.77
N GLN A 24 6.15 -0.03 -21.92
CA GLN A 24 5.85 -0.90 -20.77
C GLN A 24 4.94 -0.20 -19.75
N ALA A 25 5.18 1.08 -19.45
CA ALA A 25 4.34 1.86 -18.56
C ALA A 25 2.92 2.04 -19.10
N VAL A 26 2.76 2.33 -20.40
CA VAL A 26 1.44 2.41 -21.06
C VAL A 26 0.72 1.07 -20.98
N ALA A 27 1.39 -0.04 -21.28
CA ALA A 27 0.80 -1.37 -21.21
C ALA A 27 0.38 -1.76 -19.78
N ALA A 28 1.19 -1.38 -18.78
CA ALA A 28 0.85 -1.60 -17.38
C ALA A 28 -0.41 -0.80 -16.98
N TRP A 29 -0.49 0.47 -17.36
CA TRP A 29 -1.68 1.28 -17.08
C TRP A 29 -2.93 0.78 -17.80
N GLU A 30 -2.83 0.37 -19.06
CA GLU A 30 -3.96 -0.20 -19.80
C GLU A 30 -4.51 -1.44 -19.10
N LYS A 31 -3.63 -2.33 -18.61
CA LYS A 31 -4.03 -3.51 -17.84
C LYS A 31 -4.78 -3.16 -16.56
N GLU A 32 -4.32 -2.16 -15.81
CA GLU A 32 -4.94 -1.77 -14.54
C GLU A 32 -6.24 -0.98 -14.75
N LEU A 33 -6.33 -0.12 -15.76
CA LEU A 33 -7.56 0.61 -16.08
C LEU A 33 -8.62 -0.31 -16.69
N ALA A 34 -8.23 -1.37 -17.38
CA ALA A 34 -9.15 -2.37 -17.95
C ALA A 34 -9.85 -3.25 -16.90
N ARG A 35 -9.49 -3.15 -15.61
CA ARG A 35 -10.14 -3.87 -14.50
C ARG A 35 -11.61 -3.51 -14.34
N VAL A 36 -11.99 -2.30 -14.73
CA VAL A 36 -13.39 -1.85 -14.75
C VAL A 36 -13.71 -1.30 -16.12
N ARG A 37 -14.78 -1.82 -16.73
CA ARG A 37 -15.30 -1.32 -18.00
C ARG A 37 -16.61 -0.59 -17.74
N ILE A 38 -16.70 0.62 -18.27
CA ILE A 38 -17.93 1.41 -18.26
C ILE A 38 -18.48 1.49 -19.68
N ASP A 39 -19.81 1.47 -19.79
CA ASP A 39 -20.52 1.71 -21.04
C ASP A 39 -21.16 3.10 -20.97
N SER A 40 -20.64 4.02 -21.77
CA SER A 40 -21.12 5.39 -21.88
C SER A 40 -20.64 5.93 -23.21
N ASP A 41 -21.55 6.55 -23.98
CA ASP A 41 -21.22 7.20 -25.26
C ASP A 41 -20.57 8.59 -25.08
N ASP A 42 -20.52 9.11 -23.85
CA ASP A 42 -19.97 10.43 -23.52
C ASP A 42 -18.46 10.35 -23.18
N ASP A 43 -17.64 10.92 -24.05
CA ASP A 43 -16.19 11.02 -23.86
C ASP A 43 -15.77 11.74 -22.58
N ALA A 44 -16.54 12.74 -22.13
CA ALA A 44 -16.24 13.45 -20.89
C ALA A 44 -16.45 12.55 -19.68
N GLN A 45 -17.53 11.76 -19.66
CA GLN A 45 -17.77 10.78 -18.59
C GLN A 45 -16.69 9.70 -18.56
N ARG A 46 -16.32 9.17 -19.74
CA ARG A 46 -15.21 8.20 -19.85
C ARG A 46 -13.92 8.76 -19.27
N ARG A 47 -13.57 10.00 -19.60
CA ARG A 47 -12.37 10.67 -19.09
C ARG A 47 -12.42 10.88 -17.58
N ILE A 48 -13.54 11.35 -17.03
CA ILE A 48 -13.70 11.56 -15.59
C ILE A 48 -13.51 10.23 -14.86
N PHE A 49 -14.16 9.16 -15.33
CA PHE A 49 -14.09 7.85 -14.70
C PHE A 49 -12.67 7.28 -14.70
N TYR A 50 -12.02 7.16 -15.87
CA TYR A 50 -10.69 6.55 -15.94
C TYR A 50 -9.60 7.41 -15.29
N THR A 51 -9.75 8.74 -15.30
CA THR A 51 -8.87 9.63 -14.49
C THR A 51 -9.05 9.38 -13.00
N GLY A 52 -10.29 9.23 -12.53
CA GLY A 52 -10.60 8.91 -11.14
C GLY A 52 -10.03 7.56 -10.71
N LEU A 53 -10.21 6.53 -11.56
CA LEU A 53 -9.63 5.21 -11.34
C LEU A 53 -8.10 5.27 -11.29
N TYR A 54 -7.46 5.93 -12.27
CA TYR A 54 -6.02 6.18 -12.27
C TYR A 54 -5.53 6.78 -10.95
N HIS A 55 -6.15 7.87 -10.47
CA HIS A 55 -5.77 8.51 -9.21
C HIS A 55 -5.91 7.58 -8.00
N SER A 56 -6.93 6.71 -7.99
CA SER A 56 -7.16 5.77 -6.90
C SER A 56 -6.10 4.66 -6.80
N LEU A 57 -5.31 4.44 -7.85
CA LEU A 57 -4.32 3.36 -7.95
C LEU A 57 -2.88 3.84 -7.73
N LEU A 58 -2.66 5.14 -7.47
CA LEU A 58 -1.33 5.72 -7.27
C LEU A 58 -0.71 5.40 -5.90
N ALA A 59 -1.52 5.04 -4.90
CA ALA A 59 -1.10 4.72 -3.55
C ALA A 59 -1.87 3.49 -3.01
N PRO A 60 -1.30 2.70 -2.08
CA PRO A 60 0.02 2.84 -1.44
C PRO A 60 1.21 2.64 -2.40
N THR A 61 2.35 3.26 -2.08
CA THR A 61 3.56 3.27 -2.93
C THR A 61 4.58 2.22 -2.48
N LEU A 62 5.27 1.56 -3.42
CA LEU A 62 6.33 0.60 -3.10
C LEU A 62 7.47 1.31 -2.35
N PHE A 63 7.90 0.74 -1.23
CA PHE A 63 8.91 1.29 -0.33
C PHE A 63 9.89 0.22 0.18
N SER A 64 10.29 -0.66 -0.73
CA SER A 64 11.38 -1.64 -0.56
C SER A 64 12.23 -1.68 -1.83
N ASP A 65 13.53 -1.92 -1.66
CA ASP A 65 14.47 -2.12 -2.76
C ASP A 65 14.24 -3.49 -3.45
N VAL A 66 14.84 -3.70 -4.62
CA VAL A 66 14.70 -4.94 -5.42
C VAL A 66 15.19 -6.21 -4.71
N ASP A 67 16.02 -6.05 -3.67
CA ASP A 67 16.49 -7.14 -2.82
C ASP A 67 15.59 -7.40 -1.59
N GLY A 68 14.48 -6.66 -1.47
CA GLY A 68 13.49 -6.77 -0.40
C GLY A 68 13.84 -5.98 0.87
N ARG A 69 14.98 -5.27 0.93
CA ARG A 69 15.30 -4.43 2.09
C ARG A 69 14.48 -3.15 2.10
N TYR A 70 14.13 -2.69 3.30
CA TYR A 70 13.40 -1.44 3.51
C TYR A 70 13.78 -0.77 4.84
N ARG A 71 13.50 0.53 4.96
CA ARG A 71 13.55 1.24 6.24
C ARG A 71 12.22 1.03 6.96
N GLY A 72 12.25 0.32 8.09
CA GLY A 72 11.06 0.04 8.90
C GLY A 72 10.61 1.23 9.72
N MET A 73 9.47 1.06 10.41
CA MET A 73 8.84 2.12 11.21
C MET A 73 9.62 2.46 12.51
N ASP A 74 10.61 1.65 12.86
CA ASP A 74 11.60 1.86 13.94
C ASP A 74 12.89 2.53 13.43
N LEU A 75 12.90 2.98 12.17
CA LEU A 75 14.06 3.49 11.47
C LEU A 75 15.22 2.48 11.35
N GLN A 76 15.00 1.18 11.55
CA GLN A 76 16.00 0.14 11.27
C GLN A 76 15.85 -0.39 9.85
N ILE A 77 16.88 -1.08 9.36
CA ILE A 77 16.81 -1.78 8.09
C ILE A 77 16.24 -3.17 8.32
N HIS A 78 15.12 -3.46 7.66
CA HIS A 78 14.44 -4.75 7.68
C HIS A 78 14.49 -5.38 6.29
N THR A 79 14.15 -6.66 6.20
CA THR A 79 14.01 -7.38 4.93
C THR A 79 12.62 -8.00 4.87
N ALA A 80 11.88 -7.69 3.80
CA ALA A 80 10.53 -8.22 3.63
C ALA A 80 10.59 -9.75 3.43
N PRO A 81 9.67 -10.53 4.02
CA PRO A 81 9.56 -11.95 3.73
C PRO A 81 9.37 -12.19 2.23
N LYS A 82 9.89 -13.31 1.72
CA LYS A 82 9.75 -13.66 0.30
C LYS A 82 8.29 -13.64 -0.14
N GLY A 83 8.00 -12.92 -1.22
CA GLY A 83 6.65 -12.76 -1.76
C GLY A 83 5.87 -11.59 -1.16
N TYR A 84 6.47 -10.83 -0.25
CA TYR A 84 5.93 -9.59 0.29
C TYR A 84 6.86 -8.42 -0.03
N HIS A 85 6.27 -7.24 -0.09
CA HIS A 85 6.97 -5.98 -0.27
C HIS A 85 6.61 -5.02 0.86
N ASN A 86 7.43 -3.99 1.03
CA ASN A 86 7.09 -2.92 1.94
C ASN A 86 6.47 -1.75 1.17
N TYR A 87 5.55 -1.04 1.78
CA TYR A 87 4.80 0.05 1.16
C TYR A 87 4.73 1.27 2.09
N SER A 88 4.44 2.43 1.50
CA SER A 88 4.21 3.68 2.20
C SER A 88 2.99 4.43 1.65
N THR A 89 2.75 5.65 2.14
CA THR A 89 1.65 6.53 1.71
C THR A 89 0.28 5.99 2.13
N TYR A 90 0.13 5.71 3.42
CA TYR A 90 -1.11 5.21 4.00
C TYR A 90 -1.93 6.36 4.61
N SER A 91 -2.69 7.08 3.78
CA SER A 91 -3.63 8.14 4.22
C SER A 91 -4.91 7.54 4.81
N LEU A 92 -4.76 6.79 5.90
CA LEU A 92 -5.79 5.85 6.34
C LEU A 92 -7.05 6.51 6.86
N TRP A 93 -6.98 7.74 7.37
CA TRP A 93 -8.18 8.48 7.74
C TRP A 93 -9.11 8.68 6.54
N ASP A 94 -8.61 8.94 5.34
CA ASP A 94 -9.44 9.07 4.13
C ASP A 94 -9.72 7.72 3.47
N THR A 95 -8.64 6.96 3.25
CA THR A 95 -8.64 5.86 2.29
C THR A 95 -9.40 4.62 2.78
N TYR A 96 -9.65 4.47 4.08
CA TYR A 96 -10.49 3.37 4.59
C TYR A 96 -11.94 3.45 4.08
N ARG A 97 -12.41 4.65 3.67
CA ARG A 97 -13.82 4.91 3.33
C ARG A 97 -14.22 4.37 1.96
N ALA A 98 -13.29 4.40 1.00
CA ALA A 98 -13.58 4.03 -0.38
C ALA A 98 -12.38 3.43 -1.12
N ALA A 99 -11.17 3.96 -0.95
CA ALA A 99 -10.01 3.48 -1.71
C ALA A 99 -9.61 2.05 -1.32
N HIS A 100 -9.49 1.73 -0.03
CA HIS A 100 -9.21 0.35 0.41
C HIS A 100 -10.36 -0.62 0.05
N PRO A 101 -11.65 -0.27 0.27
CA PRO A 101 -12.75 -1.07 -0.25
C PRO A 101 -12.68 -1.31 -1.76
N LEU A 102 -12.34 -0.29 -2.56
CA LEU A 102 -12.16 -0.42 -4.01
C LEU A 102 -11.04 -1.41 -4.35
N LEU A 103 -9.89 -1.35 -3.67
CA LEU A 103 -8.78 -2.28 -3.89
C LEU A 103 -9.19 -3.75 -3.68
N THR A 104 -10.12 -4.03 -2.76
CA THR A 104 -10.65 -5.40 -2.59
C THR A 104 -11.42 -5.92 -3.80
N LEU A 105 -11.84 -5.03 -4.72
CA LEU A 105 -12.59 -5.37 -5.93
C LEU A 105 -11.68 -5.37 -7.16
N VAL A 106 -10.84 -4.34 -7.33
CA VAL A 106 -10.09 -4.13 -8.57
C VAL A 106 -8.66 -4.64 -8.53
N GLN A 107 -8.06 -4.78 -7.34
CA GLN A 107 -6.72 -5.33 -7.13
C GLN A 107 -6.68 -6.28 -5.91
N PRO A 108 -7.59 -7.27 -5.81
CA PRO A 108 -7.67 -8.16 -4.65
C PRO A 108 -6.36 -8.91 -4.38
N GLU A 109 -5.58 -9.20 -5.42
CA GLU A 109 -4.28 -9.86 -5.32
C GLU A 109 -3.23 -9.05 -4.54
N ARG A 110 -3.38 -7.71 -4.48
CA ARG A 110 -2.46 -6.83 -3.76
C ARG A 110 -2.84 -6.67 -2.28
N VAL A 111 -4.11 -6.89 -1.94
CA VAL A 111 -4.64 -6.64 -0.58
C VAL A 111 -3.83 -7.36 0.50
N PRO A 112 -3.46 -8.66 0.36
CA PRO A 112 -2.65 -9.33 1.36
C PRO A 112 -1.30 -8.67 1.61
N ASP A 113 -0.59 -8.25 0.56
CA ASP A 113 0.74 -7.66 0.68
C ASP A 113 0.68 -6.26 1.34
N LEU A 114 -0.25 -5.43 0.87
CA LEU A 114 -0.51 -4.09 1.42
C LEU A 114 -0.90 -4.16 2.91
N LEU A 115 -1.79 -5.06 3.29
CA LEU A 115 -2.26 -5.13 4.67
C LEU A 115 -1.29 -5.87 5.59
N GLN A 116 -0.55 -6.86 5.10
CA GLN A 116 0.56 -7.44 5.86
C GLN A 116 1.65 -6.40 6.12
N CYS A 117 1.86 -5.44 5.21
CA CYS A 117 2.74 -4.30 5.47
C CYS A 117 2.28 -3.46 6.67
N LEU A 118 0.99 -3.18 6.82
CA LEU A 118 0.46 -2.49 8.00
C LEU A 118 0.66 -3.31 9.28
N VAL A 119 0.52 -4.64 9.23
CA VAL A 119 0.78 -5.52 10.38
C VAL A 119 2.25 -5.48 10.78
N ARG A 120 3.18 -5.56 9.83
CA ARG A 120 4.63 -5.43 10.12
C ARG A 120 4.95 -4.05 10.69
N GLY A 121 4.48 -3.00 10.02
CA GLY A 121 4.68 -1.62 10.47
C GLY A 121 4.17 -1.37 11.88
N ALA A 122 3.02 -1.93 12.27
CA ALA A 122 2.50 -1.81 13.63
C ALA A 122 3.34 -2.52 14.71
N ASN A 123 4.06 -3.58 14.34
CA ASN A 123 4.96 -4.31 15.24
C ASN A 123 6.38 -3.72 15.29
N GLU A 124 6.78 -2.99 14.26
CA GLU A 124 8.04 -2.24 14.20
C GLU A 124 7.90 -0.86 14.86
N CYS A 125 6.77 -0.18 14.68
CA CYS A 125 6.62 1.21 15.08
C CYS A 125 6.58 1.38 16.61
N PRO A 126 7.41 2.25 17.20
CA PRO A 126 7.35 2.53 18.64
C PRO A 126 6.01 3.17 19.07
N ASP A 127 5.34 3.88 18.17
CA ASP A 127 4.05 4.54 18.40
C ASP A 127 2.84 3.61 18.17
N GLY A 128 3.10 2.36 17.75
CA GLY A 128 2.09 1.32 17.56
C GLY A 128 1.46 1.33 16.17
N VAL A 129 0.13 1.27 16.11
CA VAL A 129 -0.58 1.03 14.83
C VAL A 129 -0.56 2.27 13.94
N GLY A 130 -0.54 2.05 12.62
CA GLY A 130 -0.53 3.14 11.66
C GLY A 130 -1.81 4.00 11.70
N ILE A 131 -1.65 5.31 11.92
CA ILE A 131 -2.70 6.33 11.81
C ILE A 131 -2.58 6.99 10.44
N TRP A 132 -1.40 7.54 10.15
CA TRP A 132 -1.03 8.07 8.84
C TRP A 132 0.47 7.83 8.61
N PRO A 133 0.88 6.58 8.28
CA PRO A 133 2.28 6.27 8.00
C PRO A 133 2.80 6.90 6.70
N LEU A 134 3.99 7.49 6.76
CA LEU A 134 4.70 8.07 5.63
C LEU A 134 6.21 7.81 5.71
N GLN A 135 6.79 7.26 4.65
CA GLN A 135 8.22 7.01 4.46
C GLN A 135 8.96 6.41 5.68
N GLY A 136 8.36 5.39 6.30
CA GLY A 136 8.96 4.67 7.42
C GLY A 136 8.81 5.37 8.78
N VAL A 137 7.90 6.34 8.90
CA VAL A 137 7.52 6.93 10.19
C VAL A 137 6.01 7.08 10.32
N GLU A 138 5.52 7.09 11.56
CA GLU A 138 4.15 7.51 11.88
C GLU A 138 4.12 9.03 12.01
N THR A 139 3.09 9.68 11.45
CA THR A 139 2.97 11.15 11.47
C THR A 139 1.95 11.64 12.50
N GLY A 140 1.07 10.76 12.98
CA GLY A 140 -0.05 11.12 13.85
C GLY A 140 -1.11 11.98 13.18
N CYS A 141 -1.07 12.12 11.85
CA CYS A 141 -1.99 12.99 11.12
C CYS A 141 -3.43 12.46 11.17
N MET A 142 -4.38 13.37 11.40
CA MET A 142 -5.82 13.11 11.58
C MET A 142 -6.15 12.39 12.89
N ILE A 143 -7.19 11.55 12.91
CA ILE A 143 -7.73 10.93 14.13
C ILE A 143 -8.05 9.45 13.91
N GLY A 144 -8.31 8.75 15.01
CA GLY A 144 -8.70 7.34 14.99
C GLY A 144 -7.54 6.40 14.66
N TYR A 145 -7.84 5.13 14.39
CA TYR A 145 -6.85 4.11 14.02
C TYR A 145 -7.40 3.24 12.88
N HIS A 146 -7.65 3.90 11.75
CA HIS A 146 -8.39 3.33 10.62
C HIS A 146 -7.67 2.18 9.89
N SER A 147 -6.39 1.93 10.19
CA SER A 147 -5.70 0.68 9.86
C SER A 147 -6.43 -0.56 10.37
N ALA A 148 -7.11 -0.47 11.53
CA ALA A 148 -7.95 -1.55 12.04
C ALA A 148 -9.15 -1.84 11.13
N VAL A 149 -9.75 -0.79 10.55
CA VAL A 149 -10.95 -0.92 9.70
C VAL A 149 -10.61 -1.66 8.40
N VAL A 150 -9.51 -1.30 7.75
CA VAL A 150 -9.08 -1.95 6.51
C VAL A 150 -8.64 -3.40 6.75
N LEU A 151 -8.00 -3.70 7.89
CA LEU A 151 -7.68 -5.07 8.29
C LEU A 151 -8.95 -5.89 8.60
N ALA A 152 -9.91 -5.30 9.31
CA ALA A 152 -11.17 -5.97 9.63
C ALA A 152 -12.00 -6.25 8.38
N GLU A 153 -12.05 -5.33 7.41
CA GLU A 153 -12.70 -5.54 6.12
C GLU A 153 -12.07 -6.71 5.37
N ALA A 154 -10.73 -6.74 5.26
CA ALA A 154 -10.05 -7.82 4.58
C ALA A 154 -10.29 -9.18 5.28
N HIS A 155 -10.28 -9.19 6.61
CA HIS A 155 -10.58 -10.39 7.39
C HIS A 155 -12.01 -10.88 7.13
N ALA A 156 -12.99 -9.97 7.18
CA ALA A 156 -14.40 -10.28 6.94
C ALA A 156 -14.66 -10.76 5.50
N LYS A 157 -13.89 -10.28 4.53
CA LYS A 157 -13.94 -10.73 3.13
C LYS A 157 -13.11 -12.00 2.85
N GLY A 158 -12.45 -12.56 3.86
CA GLY A 158 -11.73 -13.83 3.75
C GLY A 158 -10.37 -13.74 3.06
N PHE A 159 -9.73 -12.58 3.02
CA PHE A 159 -8.37 -12.46 2.50
C PHE A 159 -7.38 -13.24 3.39
N THR A 160 -6.55 -14.06 2.74
CA THR A 160 -5.48 -14.82 3.39
C THR A 160 -4.12 -14.19 3.15
N GLY A 161 -3.09 -14.62 3.88
CA GLY A 161 -1.74 -14.03 3.74
C GLY A 161 -1.55 -12.75 4.56
N ILE A 162 -2.46 -12.48 5.50
CA ILE A 162 -2.36 -11.41 6.50
C ILE A 162 -2.34 -12.08 7.88
N ASP A 163 -1.31 -11.82 8.68
CA ASP A 163 -1.18 -12.35 10.03
C ASP A 163 -2.00 -11.52 11.03
N TYR A 164 -3.31 -11.75 11.00
CA TYR A 164 -4.24 -11.10 11.92
C TYR A 164 -3.92 -11.37 13.41
N LYS A 165 -3.29 -12.52 13.70
CA LYS A 165 -2.89 -12.88 15.06
C LYS A 165 -1.72 -12.02 15.52
N ALA A 166 -0.73 -11.78 14.67
CA ALA A 166 0.37 -10.85 14.95
C ALA A 166 -0.09 -9.39 14.98
N ALA A 167 -1.16 -9.04 14.27
CA ALA A 167 -1.75 -7.70 14.35
C ALA A 167 -2.38 -7.44 15.73
N TRP A 168 -3.15 -8.40 16.24
CA TRP A 168 -4.07 -8.20 17.36
C TRP A 168 -3.47 -7.51 18.61
N PRO A 169 -2.27 -7.87 19.12
CA PRO A 169 -1.72 -7.23 20.32
C PRO A 169 -1.59 -5.71 20.20
N ALA A 170 -1.09 -5.20 19.08
CA ALA A 170 -0.91 -3.77 18.84
C ALA A 170 -2.27 -3.04 18.75
N TYR A 171 -3.22 -3.61 18.02
CA TYR A 171 -4.56 -3.01 17.87
C TYR A 171 -5.38 -3.06 19.17
N ARG A 172 -5.28 -4.16 19.94
CA ARG A 172 -5.93 -4.25 21.25
C ARG A 172 -5.38 -3.20 22.20
N LYS A 173 -4.06 -3.03 22.27
CA LYS A 173 -3.42 -1.99 23.09
C LYS A 173 -3.92 -0.61 22.70
N ARG A 174 -3.92 -0.27 21.39
CA ARG A 174 -4.42 1.01 20.88
C ARG A 174 -5.88 1.27 21.25
N ALA A 175 -6.72 0.24 21.18
CA ALA A 175 -8.16 0.37 21.42
C ALA A 175 -8.54 0.44 22.91
N MET A 176 -7.77 -0.22 23.79
CA MET A 176 -8.21 -0.50 25.17
C MET A 176 -7.29 0.07 26.25
N ASP A 177 -6.01 0.29 25.94
CA ASP A 177 -4.99 0.60 26.94
C ASP A 177 -4.36 2.00 26.73
N ASP A 178 -4.27 2.48 25.49
CA ASP A 178 -3.71 3.80 25.19
C ASP A 178 -4.62 4.94 25.69
N THR A 179 -4.07 5.85 26.49
CA THR A 179 -4.78 7.01 27.05
C THR A 179 -4.72 8.26 26.19
N THR A 180 -3.97 8.23 25.10
CA THR A 180 -3.74 9.34 24.17
C THR A 180 -4.42 9.02 22.84
N HIS A 181 -5.47 9.79 22.51
CA HIS A 181 -6.21 9.70 21.25
C HIS A 181 -5.47 10.40 20.12
#